data_AF-A0A6J4JPC6-F1
#
_entry.id   AF-A0A6J4JPC6-F1
#
_cell.length_a   1.000
_cell.length_b   1.000
_cell.length_c   1.000
_cell.angle_alpha   90.00
_cell.angle_beta   90.00
_cell.angle_gamma   90.00
#
_symmetry.space_group_name_H-M   'P 1'
#
loop_
_entity.id
_entity.type
_entity.pdbx_description
1 polymer ?
#
loop_
_entity_poly.entity_id
_entity_poly.type
_entity_poly.pdbx_seq_one_letter_code
_entity_poly.pdbx_strand_id
1 'polypeptide(L)'
;MHGPLIDPRPQPLLAGAAVDGGTVMARPDDRLDERIAALVRRDRLLAVGSTVAMWVVLVFVFLVSAPSVPGPALVVVLGLAMLALGGLNTASALALVRRYRLAQDQVYRPDIENLDAQRAARAGGAS
;
A
#
# COMPACT_ATOMS: atom_id res chain seq x y z
N MET A 1 56.39 14.40 37.93
CA MET A 1 55.17 14.14 37.15
C MET A 1 54.27 15.36 37.29
N HIS A 2 54.07 16.09 36.18
CA HIS A 2 53.00 17.06 35.94
C HIS A 2 51.66 16.52 36.46
N GLY A 3 50.73 17.21 37.09
CA GLY A 3 50.32 18.62 37.22
C GLY A 3 48.79 18.57 37.44
N PRO A 4 48.17 19.38 38.31
CA PRO A 4 46.73 19.33 38.55
C PRO A 4 45.98 20.18 37.49
N LEU A 5 44.87 19.69 36.94
CA LEU A 5 44.00 20.51 36.08
C LEU A 5 42.52 20.16 36.29
N ILE A 6 41.93 20.80 37.30
CA ILE A 6 40.49 21.04 37.35
C ILE A 6 40.25 22.27 36.46
N ASP A 7 39.55 22.09 35.34
CA ASP A 7 39.10 23.17 34.47
C ASP A 7 37.61 23.48 34.76
N PRO A 8 37.27 24.56 35.48
CA PRO A 8 35.91 25.04 35.58
C PRO A 8 35.67 26.08 34.47
N ARG A 9 35.27 25.62 33.28
CA ARG A 9 34.76 26.53 32.25
C ARG A 9 33.38 27.06 32.66
N PRO A 10 33.18 28.39 32.76
CA PRO A 10 31.85 28.95 32.92
C PRO A 10 31.08 28.73 31.60
N GLN A 11 29.94 28.03 31.67
CA GLN A 11 29.00 27.98 30.54
C GLN A 11 28.18 29.27 30.55
N PRO A 12 28.32 30.17 29.54
CA PRO A 12 27.36 31.25 29.38
C PRO A 12 26.03 30.66 28.93
N LEU A 13 25.06 30.76 29.82
CA LEU A 13 23.63 30.63 29.58
C LEU A 13 23.23 31.61 28.47
N LEU A 14 23.29 31.20 27.21
CA LEU A 14 22.69 31.96 26.12
C LEU A 14 21.21 31.62 26.02
N ALA A 15 20.44 32.56 26.56
CA ALA A 15 19.04 32.79 26.27
C ALA A 15 18.78 32.74 24.75
N GLY A 16 17.62 32.19 24.40
CA GLY A 16 17.23 31.87 23.04
C GLY A 16 17.13 33.07 22.10
N ALA A 17 17.36 32.80 20.82
CA ALA A 17 16.75 33.49 19.68
C ALA A 17 17.31 32.86 18.40
N ALA A 18 16.57 31.93 17.81
CA ALA A 18 16.49 31.74 16.37
C ALA A 18 15.47 30.65 16.08
N VAL A 19 14.21 31.07 16.03
CA VAL A 19 13.18 30.42 15.23
C VAL A 19 13.68 30.47 13.79
N ASP A 20 14.27 29.37 13.30
CA ASP A 20 14.45 29.16 11.87
C ASP A 20 13.26 28.35 11.36
N GLY A 21 12.22 29.09 10.96
CA GLY A 21 11.12 28.55 10.16
C GLY A 21 11.60 28.38 8.73
N GLY A 22 11.82 27.14 8.29
CA GLY A 22 12.33 26.96 6.94
C GLY A 22 12.56 25.53 6.47
N THR A 23 11.83 24.56 7.01
CA THR A 23 11.54 23.24 6.40
C THR A 23 10.92 22.42 7.51
N VAL A 24 9.58 22.39 7.57
CA VAL A 24 8.90 21.31 8.28
C VAL A 24 9.27 20.05 7.50
N MET A 25 10.40 19.44 7.89
CA MET A 25 10.86 18.15 7.41
C MET A 25 9.66 17.22 7.53
N ALA A 26 9.09 16.80 6.40
CA ALA A 26 8.17 15.67 6.37
C ALA A 26 8.79 14.62 7.29
N ARG A 27 8.08 14.28 8.37
CA ARG A 27 8.67 13.40 9.37
C ARG A 27 8.97 12.06 8.67
N PRO A 28 10.00 11.33 9.12
CA PRO A 28 10.41 10.09 8.45
C PRO A 28 9.26 9.08 8.22
N ASP A 29 8.24 9.11 9.08
CA ASP A 29 6.97 8.37 8.98
C ASP A 29 6.13 8.79 7.75
N ASP A 30 5.96 10.09 7.48
CA ASP A 30 5.15 10.62 6.38
C ASP A 30 5.60 10.07 5.00
N ARG A 31 6.93 10.02 4.76
CA ARG A 31 7.50 9.49 3.51
C ARG A 31 7.42 7.97 3.40
N LEU A 32 7.43 7.26 4.54
CA LEU A 32 7.30 5.81 4.58
C LEU A 32 5.86 5.40 4.26
N ASP A 33 4.89 6.09 4.83
CA ASP A 33 3.46 5.85 4.58
C ASP A 33 3.09 6.07 3.11
N GLU A 34 3.63 7.13 2.51
CA GLU A 34 3.40 7.44 1.09
C GLU A 34 3.98 6.35 0.17
N ARG A 35 5.14 5.79 0.53
CA ARG A 35 5.76 4.64 -0.17
C ARG A 35 4.96 3.36 0.01
N ILE A 36 4.47 3.08 1.21
CA ILE A 36 3.64 1.91 1.52
C ILE A 36 2.33 1.99 0.72
N ALA A 37 1.67 3.14 0.69
CA ALA A 37 0.45 3.35 -0.09
C ALA A 37 0.67 3.15 -1.60
N ALA A 38 1.82 3.60 -2.12
CA ALA A 38 2.19 3.38 -3.52
C ALA A 38 2.45 1.90 -3.84
N LEU A 39 3.09 1.16 -2.94
CA LEU A 39 3.33 -0.29 -3.07
C LEU A 39 2.01 -1.06 -3.07
N VAL A 40 1.12 -0.80 -2.11
CA VAL A 40 -0.20 -1.45 -2.03
C VAL A 40 -1.04 -1.18 -3.28
N ARG A 41 -1.01 0.05 -3.80
CA ARG A 41 -1.74 0.40 -5.03
C ARG A 41 -1.20 -0.36 -6.24
N ARG A 42 0.12 -0.53 -6.33
CA ARG A 42 0.77 -1.28 -7.41
C ARG A 42 0.48 -2.78 -7.32
N ASP A 43 0.52 -3.37 -6.14
CA ASP A 43 0.20 -4.79 -5.94
C ASP A 43 -1.25 -5.10 -6.34
N ARG A 44 -2.17 -4.19 -6.01
CA ARG A 44 -3.56 -4.30 -6.46
C ARG A 44 -3.68 -4.19 -7.98
N LEU A 45 -2.92 -3.31 -8.61
CA LEU A 45 -2.89 -3.17 -10.07
C LEU A 45 -2.37 -4.45 -10.74
N LEU A 46 -1.32 -5.05 -10.18
CA LEU A 46 -0.75 -6.31 -10.66
C LEU A 46 -1.73 -7.47 -10.49
N ALA A 47 -2.42 -7.55 -9.35
CA ALA A 47 -3.45 -8.56 -9.12
C ALA A 47 -4.59 -8.44 -10.14
N VAL A 48 -5.15 -7.24 -10.32
CA VAL A 48 -6.22 -7.00 -11.30
C VAL A 48 -5.73 -7.25 -12.73
N GLY A 49 -4.55 -6.73 -13.08
CA GLY A 49 -3.95 -6.91 -14.41
C GLY A 49 -3.69 -8.38 -14.73
N SER A 50 -3.14 -9.13 -13.78
CA SER A 50 -2.93 -10.58 -13.91
C SER A 50 -4.25 -11.34 -14.11
N THR A 51 -5.28 -11.02 -13.32
CA THR A 51 -6.61 -11.63 -13.48
C THR A 51 -7.20 -11.33 -14.86
N VAL A 52 -7.15 -10.08 -15.32
CA VAL A 52 -7.66 -9.70 -16.66
C VAL A 52 -6.89 -10.42 -17.75
N ALA A 53 -5.55 -10.42 -17.69
CA ALA A 53 -4.71 -11.12 -18.66
C ALA A 53 -5.01 -12.62 -18.70
N MET A 54 -5.19 -13.26 -17.55
CA MET A 54 -5.58 -14.67 -17.46
C MET A 54 -6.92 -14.92 -18.15
N TRP A 55 -7.95 -14.10 -17.93
CA TRP A 55 -9.24 -14.25 -18.60
C TRP A 55 -9.12 -14.12 -20.12
N VAL A 56 -8.34 -13.16 -20.59
CA VAL A 56 -8.05 -13.00 -22.03
C VAL A 56 -7.42 -14.28 -22.60
N VAL A 57 -6.42 -14.84 -21.91
CA VAL A 57 -5.76 -16.09 -22.33
C VAL A 57 -6.75 -17.26 -22.32
N LEU A 58 -7.57 -17.40 -21.28
CA LEU A 58 -8.56 -18.48 -21.17
C LEU A 58 -9.61 -18.41 -22.28
N VAL A 59 -10.15 -17.22 -22.55
CA VAL A 59 -11.11 -17.00 -23.65
C VAL A 59 -10.45 -17.34 -24.98
N PHE A 60 -9.23 -16.85 -25.21
CA PHE A 60 -8.48 -17.14 -26.42
C PHE A 60 -8.27 -18.64 -26.62
N VAL A 61 -7.78 -19.35 -25.59
CA VAL A 61 -7.59 -20.81 -25.63
C VAL A 61 -8.91 -21.51 -25.92
N PHE A 62 -10.00 -21.12 -25.26
CA PHE A 62 -11.32 -21.71 -25.53
C PHE A 62 -11.75 -21.52 -26.98
N LEU A 63 -11.60 -20.32 -27.55
CA LEU A 63 -11.97 -20.03 -28.94
C LEU A 63 -11.14 -20.83 -29.95
N VAL A 64 -9.85 -21.00 -29.68
CA VAL A 64 -8.94 -21.76 -30.55
C VAL A 64 -9.16 -23.27 -30.41
N SER A 65 -9.41 -23.76 -29.20
CA SER A 65 -9.55 -25.18 -28.93
C SER A 65 -10.95 -25.72 -29.23
N ALA A 66 -12.02 -24.96 -29.02
CA ALA A 66 -13.39 -25.45 -29.21
C ALA A 66 -13.66 -26.08 -30.60
N PRO A 67 -13.15 -25.54 -31.72
CA PRO A 67 -13.31 -26.17 -33.04
C PRO A 67 -12.53 -27.48 -33.22
N SER A 68 -11.46 -27.70 -32.46
CA SER A 68 -10.62 -28.90 -32.55
C SER A 68 -11.21 -30.11 -31.82
N VAL A 69 -12.30 -29.92 -31.09
CA VAL A 69 -12.88 -30.93 -30.20
C VAL A 69 -13.97 -31.73 -30.93
N PRO A 70 -13.94 -33.07 -30.91
CA PRO A 70 -14.80 -33.92 -31.75
C PRO A 70 -16.25 -34.10 -31.26
N GLY A 71 -16.84 -33.10 -30.59
CA GLY A 71 -18.26 -33.15 -30.21
C GLY A 71 -18.73 -32.05 -29.25
N PRO A 72 -20.03 -31.72 -29.27
CA PRO A 72 -20.58 -30.61 -28.49
C PRO A 72 -20.47 -30.80 -26.98
N ALA A 73 -20.56 -32.05 -26.48
CA ALA A 73 -20.43 -32.35 -25.06
C ALA A 73 -19.04 -31.96 -24.50
N LEU A 74 -17.98 -32.22 -25.26
CA LEU A 74 -16.62 -31.88 -24.87
C LEU A 74 -16.37 -30.37 -24.91
N VAL A 75 -17.03 -29.63 -25.81
CA VAL A 75 -16.99 -28.15 -25.81
C VAL A 75 -17.63 -27.59 -24.55
N VAL A 76 -18.75 -28.18 -24.10
CA VAL A 76 -19.39 -27.80 -22.82
C VAL A 76 -18.46 -28.07 -21.64
N VAL A 77 -17.82 -29.24 -21.59
CA VAL A 77 -16.85 -29.58 -20.54
C VAL A 77 -15.67 -28.61 -20.54
N LEU A 78 -15.15 -28.27 -21.73
CA LEU A 78 -14.06 -27.30 -21.88
C LEU A 78 -14.47 -25.91 -21.38
N GLY A 79 -15.69 -25.47 -21.68
CA GLY A 79 -16.25 -24.20 -21.20
C GLY A 79 -16.42 -24.18 -19.68
N LEU A 80 -16.93 -25.27 -19.10
CA LEU A 80 -17.03 -25.42 -17.64
C LEU A 80 -15.66 -25.42 -16.96
N ALA A 81 -14.67 -26.11 -17.54
CA ALA A 81 -13.30 -26.11 -17.03
C ALA A 81 -12.68 -24.71 -17.09
N MET A 82 -12.87 -23.98 -18.19
CA MET A 82 -12.43 -22.59 -18.35
C MET A 82 -13.06 -21.68 -17.27
N LEU A 83 -14.38 -21.78 -17.07
CA LEU A 83 -15.09 -20.97 -16.07
C LEU A 83 -14.70 -21.33 -14.64
N ALA A 84 -14.56 -22.62 -14.34
CA ALA A 84 -14.14 -23.09 -13.02
C ALA A 84 -12.72 -22.59 -12.71
N LEU A 85 -11.78 -22.75 -13.66
CA LEU A 85 -10.39 -22.33 -13.48
C LEU A 85 -10.29 -20.80 -13.34
N GLY A 86 -10.92 -20.04 -14.23
CA GLY A 86 -10.95 -18.59 -14.19
C GLY A 86 -11.64 -18.04 -12.94
N GLY A 87 -12.77 -18.65 -12.56
CA GLY A 87 -13.54 -18.28 -11.39
C GLY A 87 -12.80 -18.54 -10.07
N LEU A 88 -12.26 -19.74 -9.89
CA LEU A 88 -11.48 -20.10 -8.69
C LEU A 88 -10.22 -19.24 -8.54
N ASN A 89 -9.52 -18.97 -9.65
CA ASN A 89 -8.35 -18.10 -9.63
C ASN A 89 -8.72 -16.66 -9.26
N THR A 90 -9.79 -16.11 -9.87
CA THR A 90 -10.31 -14.77 -9.56
C THR A 90 -10.76 -14.66 -8.10
N ALA A 91 -11.44 -15.68 -7.58
CA ALA A 91 -11.85 -15.74 -6.17
C ALA A 91 -10.64 -15.76 -5.23
N SER A 92 -9.58 -16.48 -5.58
CA SER A 92 -8.33 -16.53 -4.80
C SER A 92 -7.62 -15.18 -4.77
N ALA A 93 -7.49 -14.51 -5.93
CA ALA A 93 -6.91 -13.18 -6.04
C ALA A 93 -7.75 -12.14 -5.26
N LEU A 94 -9.08 -12.20 -5.36
CA LEU A 94 -9.97 -11.32 -4.63
C LEU A 94 -9.92 -11.56 -3.13
N ALA A 95 -9.83 -12.82 -2.69
CA ALA A 95 -9.69 -13.16 -1.28
C ALA A 95 -8.40 -12.59 -0.68
N LEU A 96 -7.29 -12.66 -1.44
CA LEU A 96 -6.03 -12.04 -1.06
C LEU A 96 -6.21 -10.53 -0.87
N VAL A 97 -6.74 -9.83 -1.87
CA VAL A 97 -6.98 -8.38 -1.81
C VAL A 97 -7.95 -7.99 -0.68
N ARG A 98 -9.03 -8.75 -0.50
CA ARG A 98 -10.04 -8.49 0.54
C ARG A 98 -9.43 -8.64 1.94
N ARG A 99 -8.59 -9.65 2.15
CA ARG A 99 -7.89 -9.85 3.43
C ARG A 99 -6.93 -8.70 3.74
N TYR A 100 -6.25 -8.15 2.73
CA TYR A 100 -5.43 -6.94 2.90
C TYR A 100 -6.27 -5.72 3.30
N ARG A 101 -7.44 -5.50 2.68
CA ARG A 101 -8.33 -4.38 3.03
C ARG A 101 -8.89 -4.47 4.45
N LEU A 102 -9.34 -5.67 4.85
CA LEU A 102 -9.86 -5.91 6.21
C LEU A 102 -8.77 -5.70 7.28
N ALA A 103 -7.51 -6.07 6.97
CA ALA A 103 -6.38 -5.82 7.87
C ALA A 103 -6.01 -4.33 7.94
N GLN A 104 -6.18 -3.58 6.85
CA GLN A 104 -5.84 -2.16 6.80
C GLN A 104 -6.88 -1.29 7.53
N ASP A 105 -8.18 -1.59 7.42
CA ASP A 105 -9.27 -0.82 8.05
C ASP A 105 -9.24 -0.85 9.59
N GLN A 106 -8.74 -1.92 10.20
CA GLN A 106 -8.61 -1.98 11.67
C GLN A 106 -7.37 -1.26 12.21
N VAL A 107 -6.30 -1.16 11.42
CA VAL A 107 -5.02 -0.60 11.85
C VAL A 107 -4.89 0.88 11.52
N TYR A 108 -5.44 1.36 10.39
CA TYR A 108 -5.25 2.75 9.92
C TYR A 108 -6.34 3.73 10.36
N ARG A 109 -7.50 3.27 10.83
CA ARG A 109 -8.59 4.16 11.30
C ARG A 109 -8.13 5.12 12.42
N PRO A 110 -7.39 4.66 13.45
CA PRO A 110 -6.90 5.54 14.51
C PRO A 110 -5.87 6.57 14.03
N ASP A 111 -4.99 6.18 13.10
CA ASP A 111 -3.92 7.05 12.61
C ASP A 111 -4.44 8.14 11.66
N ILE A 112 -5.45 7.85 10.83
CA ILE A 112 -6.08 8.86 9.94
C ILE A 112 -6.87 9.89 10.76
N GLU A 113 -7.61 9.45 11.79
CA GLU A 113 -8.35 10.35 12.69
C GLU A 113 -7.39 11.28 13.46
N ASN A 114 -6.21 10.78 13.86
CA ASN A 114 -5.18 11.58 14.52
C ASN A 114 -4.45 12.55 13.57
N LEU A 115 -4.27 12.19 12.29
CA LEU A 115 -3.72 13.11 11.28
C LEU A 115 -4.69 14.25 10.96
N ASP A 116 -5.99 13.97 10.89
CA ASP A 116 -7.01 15.01 10.68
C ASP A 116 -7.17 15.91 11.92
N ALA A 117 -7.05 15.36 13.13
CA ALA A 117 -7.00 16.15 14.36
C ALA A 117 -5.79 17.12 14.40
N GLN A 118 -4.62 16.66 13.95
CA GLN A 118 -3.42 17.51 13.85
C GLN A 118 -3.54 18.58 12.75
N ARG A 119 -4.20 18.28 11.63
CA ARG A 119 -4.52 19.28 10.59
C ARG A 119 -5.50 20.33 11.09
N ALA A 120 -6.55 19.91 11.80
CA ALA A 120 -7.52 20.82 12.42
C ALA A 120 -6.87 21.71 13.48
N ALA A 121 -5.96 21.17 14.31
CA ALA A 121 -5.19 21.95 15.29
C ALA A 121 -4.28 22.99 14.63
N ARG A 122 -3.69 22.68 13.46
CA ARG A 122 -2.90 23.65 12.67
C ARG A 122 -3.77 24.71 12.00
N ALA A 123 -4.98 24.36 11.57
CA ALA A 123 -5.92 25.32 10.96
C ALA A 123 -6.58 26.24 12.01
N GLY A 124 -6.85 25.73 13.22
CA GLY A 124 -7.43 26.49 14.33
C GLY A 124 -6.42 27.35 15.10
N GLY A 125 -5.11 27.16 14.89
CA GLY A 125 -4.06 28.03 15.44
C GLY A 125 -3.77 29.28 14.61
N ALA A 126 -4.50 29.50 13.50
CA ALA A 126 -4.30 30.60 12.56
C ALA A 126 -5.41 31.67 12.58
N SER A 127 -6.29 31.65 13.60
CA SER A 127 -7.33 32.67 13.81
C SER A 127 -7.08 33.46 15.09
#